data_AF-A0A4Q3W576-F1
#
_entry.id   AF-A0A4Q3W576-F1
#
_cell.length_a   1.000
_cell.length_b   1.000
_cell.length_c   1.000
_cell.angle_alpha   90.00
_cell.angle_beta   90.00
_cell.angle_gamma   90.00
#
_symmetry.space_group_name_H-M   'P 1'
#
loop_
_entity.id
_entity.type
_entity.pdbx_description
1 polymer ?
#
loop_
_entity_poly.entity_id
_entity_poly.type
_entity_poly.pdbx_seq_one_letter_code
_entity_poly.pdbx_strand_id
1 'polypeptide(L)'
;MNFIKKLFGGSAKSKDTELMPARPLKLQFPLVPASAPEFAKQFVEIIRNNEQLGLNYSVGTLAFVDKFLDRFKREGITMDRFAETLFVAGCYVGQTMLANAGGTWIPDTESGLPPNIKTSPMLIRLANGLVADPVNQTFKRFSLGESESLMGFFHAFTQPKR
;
A
#
# COMPACT_ATOMS: atom_id res chain seq x y z
N MET A 1 -5.79 -53.22 2.69
CA MET A 1 -6.21 -52.44 3.88
C MET A 1 -5.22 -51.29 4.11
N ASN A 2 -5.63 -50.05 3.82
CA ASN A 2 -4.84 -48.82 3.94
C ASN A 2 -5.17 -48.10 5.26
N PHE A 3 -4.40 -48.32 6.33
CA PHE A 3 -4.62 -47.68 7.64
C PHE A 3 -3.68 -46.50 7.95
N ILE A 4 -2.69 -46.19 7.10
CA ILE A 4 -1.69 -45.12 7.37
C ILE A 4 -1.96 -43.82 6.58
N LYS A 5 -2.95 -43.78 5.67
CA LYS A 5 -3.26 -42.58 4.86
C LYS A 5 -4.16 -41.54 5.54
N LYS A 6 -4.55 -41.73 6.81
CA LYS A 6 -5.50 -40.84 7.51
C LYS A 6 -4.89 -39.92 8.59
N LEU A 7 -3.57 -39.97 8.82
CA LEU A 7 -2.90 -39.12 9.82
C LEU A 7 -2.15 -37.90 9.26
N PHE A 8 -1.85 -37.86 7.97
CA PHE A 8 -1.14 -36.74 7.33
C PHE A 8 -1.84 -36.31 6.03
N GLY A 9 -3.15 -36.09 6.12
CA GLY A 9 -4.00 -35.64 5.02
C GLY A 9 -4.71 -34.32 5.30
N GLY A 10 -4.14 -33.49 6.17
CA GLY A 10 -4.52 -32.09 6.27
C GLY A 10 -3.76 -31.33 5.20
N SER A 11 -4.35 -31.19 4.02
CA SER A 11 -3.95 -30.12 3.11
C SER A 11 -4.26 -28.83 3.87
N ALA A 12 -3.25 -28.27 4.52
CA ALA A 12 -3.28 -26.89 4.95
C ALA A 12 -3.46 -26.11 3.65
N LYS A 13 -4.72 -25.76 3.33
CA LYS A 13 -5.01 -24.67 2.42
C LYS A 13 -4.09 -23.55 2.88
N SER A 14 -3.15 -23.14 2.02
CA SER A 14 -2.49 -21.86 2.20
C SER A 14 -3.59 -20.88 2.53
N LYS A 15 -3.53 -20.22 3.69
CA LYS A 15 -4.35 -19.03 3.90
C LYS A 15 -4.00 -18.15 2.72
N ASP A 16 -4.89 -18.05 1.74
CA ASP A 16 -4.78 -17.11 0.65
C ASP A 16 -4.51 -15.79 1.35
N THR A 17 -3.28 -15.29 1.22
CA THR A 17 -2.93 -14.03 1.84
C THR A 17 -3.77 -13.03 1.09
N GLU A 18 -4.82 -12.53 1.74
CA GLU A 18 -5.68 -11.52 1.18
C GLU A 18 -4.81 -10.30 0.93
N LEU A 19 -4.39 -10.11 -0.33
CA LEU A 19 -3.55 -8.99 -0.74
C LEU A 19 -4.38 -7.79 -1.19
N MET A 20 -5.67 -8.01 -1.46
CA MET A 20 -6.62 -7.00 -1.93
C MET A 20 -7.97 -7.21 -1.26
N PRO A 21 -8.75 -6.15 -1.02
CA PRO A 21 -10.07 -6.28 -0.42
C PRO A 21 -10.99 -7.12 -1.31
N ALA A 22 -11.82 -7.96 -0.69
CA ALA A 22 -12.80 -8.78 -1.39
C ALA A 22 -14.01 -7.96 -1.89
N ARG A 23 -14.13 -6.71 -1.45
CA ARG A 23 -15.22 -5.78 -1.80
C ARG A 23 -14.72 -4.53 -2.53
N PRO A 24 -15.59 -3.85 -3.30
CA PRO A 24 -15.31 -2.53 -3.82
C PRO A 24 -15.02 -1.52 -2.69
N LEU A 25 -14.06 -0.64 -2.94
CA LEU A 25 -13.74 0.49 -2.06
C LEU A 25 -14.82 1.57 -2.14
N LYS A 26 -15.13 2.19 -1.00
CA LYS A 26 -16.05 3.34 -0.91
C LYS A 26 -15.24 4.61 -0.75
N LEU A 27 -14.88 5.22 -1.88
CA LEU A 27 -13.98 6.37 -1.92
C LEU A 27 -14.76 7.68 -2.11
N GLN A 28 -14.25 8.76 -1.50
CA GLN A 28 -14.89 10.07 -1.57
C GLN A 28 -14.62 10.81 -2.89
N PHE A 29 -13.52 10.46 -3.57
CA PHE A 29 -13.12 11.07 -4.84
C PHE A 29 -13.06 10.03 -5.96
N PRO A 30 -13.08 10.46 -7.23
CA PRO A 30 -12.86 9.56 -8.36
C PRO A 30 -11.48 8.90 -8.31
N LEU A 31 -11.37 7.69 -8.87
CA LEU A 31 -10.12 6.94 -9.01
C LEU A 31 -9.30 7.44 -10.20
N VAL A 32 -8.83 8.69 -10.12
CA VAL A 32 -8.00 9.33 -11.14
C VAL A 32 -6.77 9.97 -10.51
N PRO A 33 -5.62 10.03 -11.22
CA PRO A 33 -4.36 10.59 -10.69
C PRO A 33 -4.50 11.95 -10.01
N ALA A 34 -5.34 12.84 -10.55
CA ALA A 34 -5.60 14.17 -10.01
C ALA A 34 -6.22 14.16 -8.60
N SER A 35 -6.88 13.07 -8.19
CA SER A 35 -7.48 12.91 -6.86
C SER A 35 -6.52 12.34 -5.82
N ALA A 36 -5.37 11.79 -6.21
CA ALA A 36 -4.40 11.20 -5.29
C ALA A 36 -3.90 12.18 -4.19
N PRO A 37 -3.64 13.48 -4.46
CA PRO A 37 -3.33 14.46 -3.41
C PRO A 37 -4.45 14.61 -2.37
N GLU A 38 -5.71 14.57 -2.78
CA GLU A 38 -6.83 14.71 -1.86
C GLU A 38 -7.02 13.45 -0.99
N PHE A 39 -6.81 12.26 -1.55
CA PHE A 39 -6.74 11.03 -0.74
C PHE A 39 -5.58 11.06 0.27
N ALA A 40 -4.41 11.54 -0.13
CA ALA A 40 -3.28 11.68 0.79
C ALA A 40 -3.61 12.63 1.95
N LYS A 41 -4.27 13.77 1.68
CA LYS A 41 -4.75 14.70 2.72
C LYS A 41 -5.76 14.04 3.66
N GLN A 42 -6.68 13.22 3.16
CA GLN A 42 -7.60 12.46 4.03
C GLN A 42 -6.83 11.60 5.04
N PHE A 43 -5.75 10.94 4.63
CA PHE A 43 -4.93 10.18 5.57
C PHE A 43 -4.27 11.08 6.62
N VAL A 44 -3.73 12.24 6.21
CA VAL A 44 -3.17 13.23 7.16
C VAL A 44 -4.22 13.65 8.18
N GLU A 45 -5.46 13.90 7.74
CA GLU A 45 -6.57 14.27 8.63
C GLU A 45 -6.97 13.14 9.58
N ILE A 46 -7.04 11.90 9.09
CA ILE A 46 -7.29 10.70 9.93
C ILE A 46 -6.22 10.61 11.02
N ILE A 47 -4.95 10.75 10.68
CA ILE A 47 -3.86 10.65 11.66
C ILE A 47 -3.86 11.84 12.62
N ARG A 48 -4.08 13.06 12.13
CA ARG A 48 -4.19 14.24 13.00
C ARG A 48 -5.31 14.08 14.03
N ASN A 49 -6.48 13.60 13.61
CA ASN A 49 -7.66 13.54 14.47
C ASN A 49 -7.60 12.36 15.47
N ASN A 50 -6.99 11.23 15.09
CA ASN A 50 -6.97 10.02 15.93
C ASN A 50 -5.67 9.83 16.72
N GLU A 51 -4.54 10.28 16.18
CA GLU A 51 -3.20 10.07 16.76
C GLU A 51 -2.58 11.36 17.29
N GLN A 52 -3.23 12.52 17.05
CA GLN A 52 -2.74 13.84 17.43
C GLN A 52 -1.34 14.14 16.87
N LEU A 53 -1.01 13.52 15.72
CA LEU A 53 0.27 13.64 15.03
C LEU A 53 0.10 14.38 13.69
N GLY A 54 0.96 15.37 13.44
CA GLY A 54 1.03 16.06 12.15
C GLY A 54 1.93 15.32 11.16
N LEU A 55 1.33 14.71 10.14
CA LEU A 55 2.08 14.15 9.01
C LEU A 55 2.42 15.24 8.00
N ASN A 56 3.69 15.29 7.57
CA ASN A 56 4.24 16.40 6.77
C ASN A 56 4.90 15.93 5.46
N TYR A 57 4.63 14.70 5.00
CA TYR A 57 5.22 14.12 3.78
C TYR A 57 6.76 14.02 3.80
N SER A 58 7.39 14.07 4.98
CA SER A 58 8.81 13.74 5.10
C SER A 58 9.02 12.23 5.11
N VAL A 59 10.16 11.76 4.60
CA VAL A 59 10.50 10.32 4.55
C VAL A 59 10.37 9.64 5.92
N GLY A 60 10.76 10.34 7.00
CA GLY A 60 10.67 9.80 8.37
C GLY A 60 9.25 9.42 8.81
N THR A 61 8.21 10.01 8.20
CA THR A 61 6.82 9.65 8.50
C THR A 61 6.43 8.25 8.00
N LEU A 62 7.14 7.67 7.02
CA LEU A 62 6.82 6.34 6.52
C LEU A 62 7.03 5.25 7.58
N ALA A 63 8.03 5.42 8.45
CA ALA A 63 8.25 4.52 9.60
C ALA A 63 7.09 4.58 10.61
N PHE A 64 6.43 5.75 10.74
CA PHE A 64 5.19 5.84 11.51
C PHE A 64 4.05 5.09 10.82
N VAL A 65 3.89 5.25 9.50
CA VAL A 65 2.85 4.52 8.74
C VAL A 65 3.05 3.01 8.87
N ASP A 66 4.27 2.49 8.74
CA ASP A 66 4.59 1.08 8.97
C ASP A 66 4.08 0.60 10.35
N LYS A 67 4.42 1.33 11.43
CA LYS A 67 3.99 1.00 12.81
C LYS A 67 2.48 1.12 13.01
N PHE A 68 1.85 2.10 12.37
CA PHE A 68 0.41 2.31 12.41
C PHE A 68 -0.32 1.12 11.80
N LEU A 69 0.15 0.61 10.65
CA LEU A 69 -0.40 -0.59 10.02
C LEU A 69 -0.22 -1.85 10.88
N ASP A 70 0.95 -2.02 11.50
CA ASP A 70 1.23 -3.16 12.37
C ASP A 70 0.32 -3.21 13.59
N ARG A 71 0.02 -2.04 14.18
CA ARG A 71 -0.89 -1.94 15.34
C ARG A 71 -2.26 -2.48 14.99
N PHE A 72 -2.87 -2.01 13.91
CA PHE A 72 -4.21 -2.46 13.50
C PHE A 72 -4.24 -3.92 13.07
N LYS A 73 -3.17 -4.41 12.43
CA LYS A 73 -3.04 -5.83 12.12
C LYS A 73 -3.02 -6.69 13.38
N ARG A 74 -2.29 -6.25 14.42
CA ARG A 74 -2.19 -6.92 15.72
C ARG A 74 -3.51 -6.92 16.50
N GLU A 75 -4.29 -5.86 16.36
CA GLU A 75 -5.66 -5.75 16.90
C GLU A 75 -6.68 -6.63 16.16
N GLY A 76 -6.26 -7.34 15.11
CA GLY A 76 -7.11 -8.27 14.37
C GLY A 76 -8.04 -7.59 13.37
N ILE A 77 -7.80 -6.33 13.01
CA ILE A 77 -8.56 -5.67 11.94
C ILE A 77 -8.31 -6.39 10.63
N THR A 78 -9.39 -6.68 9.89
CA THR A 78 -9.33 -7.32 8.58
C THR A 78 -9.01 -6.32 7.48
N MET A 79 -8.45 -6.80 6.37
CA MET A 79 -8.17 -5.97 5.21
C MET A 79 -9.44 -5.25 4.73
N ASP A 80 -10.54 -5.98 4.57
CA ASP A 80 -11.82 -5.43 4.14
C ASP A 80 -12.36 -4.30 5.03
N ARG A 81 -12.11 -4.34 6.34
CA ARG A 81 -12.53 -3.25 7.24
C ARG A 81 -11.61 -2.04 7.17
N PHE A 82 -10.35 -2.25 6.81
CA PHE A 82 -9.32 -1.20 6.78
C PHE A 82 -9.02 -0.68 5.38
N ALA A 83 -9.68 -1.23 4.35
CA ALA A 83 -9.31 -1.07 2.96
C ALA A 83 -9.24 0.39 2.49
N GLU A 84 -10.22 1.23 2.86
CA GLU A 84 -10.18 2.66 2.54
C GLU A 84 -9.04 3.38 3.25
N THR A 85 -8.74 3.02 4.50
CA THR A 85 -7.61 3.61 5.23
C THR A 85 -6.28 3.21 4.60
N LEU A 86 -6.14 1.95 4.19
CA LEU A 86 -4.97 1.46 3.45
C LEU A 86 -4.81 2.18 2.11
N PHE A 87 -5.91 2.42 1.41
CA PHE A 87 -5.89 3.13 0.14
C PHE A 87 -5.39 4.57 0.28
N VAL A 88 -5.95 5.33 1.24
CA VAL A 88 -5.52 6.72 1.47
C VAL A 88 -4.11 6.80 2.07
N ALA A 89 -3.71 5.82 2.89
CA ALA A 89 -2.33 5.68 3.36
C ALA A 89 -1.37 5.46 2.19
N GLY A 90 -1.74 4.61 1.21
CA GLY A 90 -0.96 4.43 -0.01
C GLY A 90 -0.84 5.69 -0.86
N CYS A 91 -1.90 6.50 -0.94
CA CYS A 91 -1.82 7.81 -1.57
C CYS A 91 -0.87 8.75 -0.82
N TYR A 92 -0.88 8.73 0.52
CA TYR A 92 0.07 9.47 1.35
C TYR A 92 1.52 9.03 1.12
N VAL A 93 1.78 7.71 1.02
CA VAL A 93 3.10 7.16 0.68
C VAL A 93 3.56 7.68 -0.69
N GLY A 94 2.67 7.64 -1.69
CA GLY A 94 2.98 8.18 -3.02
C GLY A 94 3.31 9.67 -2.99
N GLN A 95 2.54 10.48 -2.25
CA GLN A 95 2.85 11.91 -2.10
C GLN A 95 4.16 12.16 -1.36
N THR A 96 4.48 11.35 -0.35
CA THR A 96 5.78 11.40 0.34
C THR A 96 6.91 11.08 -0.63
N MET A 97 6.75 10.09 -1.51
CA MET A 97 7.74 9.79 -2.54
C MET A 97 7.92 10.95 -3.52
N LEU A 98 6.82 11.51 -4.05
CA LEU A 98 6.88 12.63 -4.99
C LEU A 98 7.49 13.89 -4.36
N ALA A 99 7.18 14.20 -3.10
CA ALA A 99 7.73 15.34 -2.38
C ALA A 99 9.26 15.26 -2.18
N ASN A 100 9.82 14.05 -2.10
CA ASN A 100 11.23 13.83 -1.79
C ASN A 100 12.09 13.37 -2.98
N ALA A 101 11.47 12.82 -4.03
CA ALA A 101 12.17 12.30 -5.21
C ALA A 101 11.62 12.84 -6.55
N GLY A 102 10.62 13.74 -6.51
CA GLY A 102 9.97 14.28 -7.69
C GLY A 102 9.16 13.24 -8.48
N GLY A 103 8.56 13.67 -9.58
CA GLY A 103 7.73 12.84 -10.45
C GLY A 103 6.27 13.30 -10.49
N THR A 104 5.39 12.40 -10.92
CA THR A 104 3.95 12.64 -11.01
C THR A 104 3.13 11.38 -10.78
N TRP A 105 1.87 11.56 -10.38
CA TRP A 105 0.87 10.51 -10.51
C TRP A 105 0.53 10.30 -12.00
N ILE A 106 0.28 9.04 -12.37
CA ILE A 106 -0.11 8.61 -13.71
C ILE A 106 -1.22 7.54 -13.61
N PRO A 107 -2.07 7.37 -14.63
CA PRO A 107 -2.96 6.22 -14.70
C PRO A 107 -2.17 4.93 -14.98
N ASP A 108 -2.74 3.78 -14.64
CA ASP A 108 -2.14 2.47 -14.91
C ASP A 108 -1.91 2.21 -16.41
N THR A 109 -2.78 2.75 -17.27
CA THR A 109 -2.67 2.72 -18.73
C THR A 109 -1.41 3.40 -19.26
N GLU A 110 -0.83 4.34 -18.51
CA GLU A 110 0.40 5.04 -18.86
C GLU A 110 1.63 4.46 -18.15
N SER A 111 1.51 3.35 -17.44
CA SER A 111 2.61 2.75 -16.66
C SER A 111 3.76 2.25 -17.53
N GLY A 112 3.46 1.71 -18.71
CA GLY A 112 4.42 0.94 -19.50
C GLY A 112 4.82 -0.39 -18.85
N LEU A 113 4.12 -0.83 -17.80
CA LEU A 113 4.31 -2.13 -17.19
C LEU A 113 3.66 -3.23 -18.06
N PRO A 114 4.20 -4.46 -18.05
CA PRO A 114 3.57 -5.60 -18.71
C PRO A 114 2.11 -5.80 -18.28
N PRO A 115 1.19 -6.14 -19.19
CA PRO A 115 -0.25 -6.20 -18.92
C PRO A 115 -0.65 -7.32 -17.92
N ASN A 116 0.25 -8.24 -17.62
CA ASN A 116 0.04 -9.30 -16.62
C ASN A 116 0.37 -8.84 -15.19
N ILE A 117 0.95 -7.65 -15.01
CA ILE A 117 1.19 -7.08 -13.68
C ILE A 117 -0.08 -6.41 -13.20
N LYS A 118 -0.65 -6.92 -12.10
CA LYS A 118 -1.79 -6.28 -11.44
C LYS A 118 -1.32 -5.03 -10.70
N THR A 119 -1.90 -3.90 -11.04
CA THR A 119 -1.62 -2.60 -10.44
C THR A 119 -2.88 -1.92 -9.94
N SER A 120 -2.71 -0.98 -9.04
CA SER A 120 -3.75 0.00 -8.70
C SER A 120 -4.02 0.93 -9.92
N PRO A 121 -5.22 1.52 -10.02
CA PRO A 121 -5.57 2.44 -11.12
C PRO A 121 -4.72 3.73 -11.16
N MET A 122 -4.06 4.07 -10.05
CA MET A 122 -3.21 5.26 -9.92
C MET A 122 -1.83 4.81 -9.46
N LEU A 123 -0.83 5.18 -10.24
CA LEU A 123 0.58 4.89 -10.00
C LEU A 123 1.37 6.19 -9.92
N ILE A 124 2.62 6.10 -9.50
CA ILE A 124 3.57 7.22 -9.62
C ILE A 124 4.66 6.87 -10.62
N ARG A 125 5.06 7.86 -11.42
CA ARG A 125 6.29 7.86 -12.20
C ARG A 125 7.24 8.85 -11.56
N LEU A 126 8.33 8.33 -10.98
CA LEU A 126 9.34 9.14 -10.31
C LEU A 126 10.22 9.88 -11.32
N ALA A 127 10.94 10.92 -10.86
CA ALA A 127 11.84 11.70 -11.73
C ALA A 127 12.97 10.86 -12.35
N ASN A 128 13.37 9.76 -11.70
CA ASN A 128 14.34 8.78 -12.25
C ASN A 128 13.73 7.83 -13.30
N GLY A 129 12.44 8.00 -13.65
CA GLY A 129 11.70 7.23 -14.64
C GLY A 129 11.12 5.91 -14.14
N LEU A 130 11.39 5.50 -12.90
CA LEU A 130 10.79 4.30 -12.32
C LEU A 130 9.30 4.50 -12.04
N VAL A 131 8.51 3.45 -12.24
CA VAL A 131 7.07 3.43 -11.96
C VAL A 131 6.82 2.60 -10.70
N ALA A 132 6.08 3.17 -9.75
CA ALA A 132 5.78 2.55 -8.47
C ALA A 132 4.27 2.54 -8.18
N ASP A 133 3.83 1.53 -7.44
CA ASP A 133 2.45 1.35 -6.98
C ASP A 133 2.39 1.44 -5.44
N PRO A 134 2.39 2.65 -4.87
CA PRO A 134 2.42 2.84 -3.42
C PRO A 134 1.13 2.34 -2.74
N VAL A 135 0.00 2.31 -3.48
CA VAL A 135 -1.27 1.79 -2.97
C VAL A 135 -1.18 0.27 -2.79
N ASN A 136 -0.80 -0.46 -3.84
CA ASN A 136 -0.60 -1.91 -3.76
C ASN A 136 0.48 -2.27 -2.72
N GLN A 137 1.57 -1.50 -2.66
CA GLN A 137 2.59 -1.70 -1.63
C GLN A 137 2.01 -1.59 -0.21
N THR A 138 1.11 -0.64 0.04
CA THR A 138 0.49 -0.48 1.36
C THR A 138 -0.42 -1.64 1.73
N PHE A 139 -1.18 -2.18 0.76
CA PHE A 139 -1.95 -3.41 0.96
C PHE A 139 -1.06 -4.63 1.24
N LYS A 140 0.03 -4.79 0.48
CA LYS A 140 1.04 -5.84 0.72
C LYS A 140 1.66 -5.69 2.10
N ARG A 141 2.04 -4.48 2.50
CA ARG A 141 2.61 -4.17 3.82
C ARG A 141 1.71 -4.59 4.97
N PHE A 142 0.41 -4.33 4.87
CA PHE A 142 -0.57 -4.73 5.88
C PHE A 142 -0.77 -6.26 5.94
N SER A 143 -0.55 -6.95 4.82
CA SER A 143 -0.83 -8.38 4.69
C SER A 143 0.37 -9.26 5.05
N LEU A 144 1.54 -8.87 4.56
CA LEU A 144 2.81 -9.61 4.61
C LEU A 144 3.78 -9.08 5.67
N GLY A 145 3.44 -7.98 6.34
CA GLY A 145 4.24 -7.43 7.44
C GLY A 145 5.52 -6.74 6.98
N GLU A 146 6.54 -6.75 7.83
CA GLU A 146 7.77 -5.97 7.69
C GLU A 146 8.57 -6.24 6.39
N SER A 147 8.39 -7.42 5.78
CA SER A 147 9.00 -7.78 4.50
C SER A 147 8.64 -6.82 3.35
N GLU A 148 7.53 -6.09 3.51
CA GLU A 148 6.99 -5.15 2.54
C GLU A 148 7.07 -3.69 3.04
N SER A 149 8.04 -3.36 3.91
CA SER A 149 8.20 -2.04 4.54
C SER A 149 8.10 -0.87 3.54
N LEU A 150 7.35 0.17 3.95
CA LEU A 150 7.19 1.39 3.16
C LEU A 150 8.49 2.20 3.07
N MET A 151 9.31 2.19 4.13
CA MET A 151 10.67 2.76 4.09
C MET A 151 11.57 1.99 3.11
N GLY A 152 11.53 0.66 3.14
CA GLY A 152 12.26 -0.18 2.19
C GLY A 152 11.84 0.10 0.75
N PHE A 153 10.53 0.20 0.51
CA PHE A 153 9.96 0.57 -0.78
C PHE A 153 10.41 1.95 -1.26
N PHE A 154 10.37 2.97 -0.40
CA PHE A 154 10.89 4.30 -0.72
C PHE A 154 12.34 4.22 -1.20
N HIS A 155 13.21 3.54 -0.44
CA HIS A 155 14.61 3.41 -0.82
C HIS A 155 14.80 2.64 -2.13
N ALA A 156 14.08 1.54 -2.34
CA ALA A 156 14.20 0.74 -3.56
C ALA A 156 13.89 1.54 -4.85
N PHE A 157 12.93 2.46 -4.80
CA PHE A 157 12.48 3.22 -5.97
C PHE A 157 13.13 4.60 -6.14
N THR A 158 13.70 5.18 -5.09
CA THR A 158 14.25 6.54 -5.12
C THR A 158 15.78 6.62 -5.18
N GLN A 159 16.47 5.48 -5.01
CA GLN A 159 17.92 5.43 -5.19
C GLN A 159 18.29 5.76 -6.65
N PRO A 160 19.40 6.50 -6.88
CA PRO A 160 19.95 6.68 -8.22
C PRO A 160 20.26 5.32 -8.85
N LYS A 161 20.02 5.17 -10.16
CA LYS A 161 20.55 4.02 -10.90
C LYS A 161 22.08 4.07 -10.80
N ARG A 162 22.68 3.00 -10.28
CA ARG A 162 24.14 2.79 -10.31
C ARG A 162 24.60 2.54 -11.73
#